data_AF-A0A5N4B6V9-F1
#
_entry.id   AF-A0A5N4B6V9-F1
#
_cell.length_a   1.000
_cell.length_b   1.000
_cell.length_c   1.000
_cell.angle_alpha   90.00
_cell.angle_beta   90.00
_cell.angle_gamma   90.00
#
_symmetry.space_group_name_H-M   'P 1'
#
loop_
_entity.id
_entity.type
_entity.pdbx_description
1 polymer ?
#
loop_
_entity_poly.entity_id
_entity_poly.type
_entity_poly.pdbx_seq_one_letter_code
_entity_poly.pdbx_strand_id
1 'polypeptide(L)'
;MTVKQAILEYFNGVYSEREAARVHSIKRSTLQSRVKKILTNKTKEQYLREQNLNDSGHESDIDDSPPKYSSKYTNRQVFSTQEELELEKYIKRCSDINYGLTYVQIQKLAYEFAIALPHCNFPQEWREAKQAKEGWLRGFMARHKSLALRKPESTSLSRSTAFNKHKVDQFFENLKKVLDKYKFPPEKIYNLDETGVTTVMKPVKIVSTSGKRQVSQAASAERGELVTFIGIINAAGQSIPPVYVFPRVRNIEDFMFDCPVSSLGLGNKSGWMTTELFPKVLQHIVAHTHCTVTEPILLLVDNHESHVNITSVRYCKENGIILLGFAPHTTHRMQPLDVGIYGPFKNYCNVTFNDWMTSNPGKTISVKHIPQLTKMPYLKAFTASNIINSFQKPGIYPFNRLAFTDEDFTPSYVTDQPLITEECKQNRGNENNEIQSQIISNETTPEKPQHADTSSASKKANAINQMNQNENDNRQTVETINQLGRYYKCRHAIM
;
A
#
# COMPACT_ATOMS: atom_id res chain seq x y z
N MET A 1 54.61 18.34 -30.52
CA MET A 1 54.29 18.86 -31.87
C MET A 1 52.95 18.28 -32.32
N THR A 2 52.05 19.10 -32.86
CA THR A 2 50.62 18.76 -33.06
C THR A 2 50.34 18.25 -34.47
N VAL A 3 49.42 17.28 -34.60
CA VAL A 3 48.93 16.75 -35.90
C VAL A 3 48.43 17.87 -36.83
N LYS A 4 47.93 18.96 -36.25
CA LYS A 4 47.50 20.17 -36.95
C LYS A 4 48.64 20.84 -37.74
N GLN A 5 49.83 20.93 -37.14
CA GLN A 5 51.00 21.54 -37.78
C GLN A 5 51.49 20.71 -38.97
N ALA A 6 51.51 19.38 -38.83
CA ALA A 6 51.88 18.46 -39.91
C ALA A 6 50.93 18.55 -41.12
N ILE A 7 49.63 18.78 -40.88
CA ILE A 7 48.63 18.99 -41.94
C ILE A 7 48.84 20.34 -42.63
N LEU A 8 49.12 21.40 -41.86
CA LEU A 8 49.36 22.74 -42.40
C LEU A 8 50.62 22.78 -43.28
N GLU A 9 51.72 22.17 -42.85
CA GLU A 9 52.96 22.14 -43.64
C GLU A 9 52.84 21.25 -44.89
N TYR A 10 52.09 20.15 -44.80
CA TYR A 10 51.73 19.34 -45.96
C TYR A 10 50.84 20.12 -46.95
N PHE A 11 49.83 20.82 -46.46
CA PHE A 11 48.96 21.63 -47.31
C PHE A 11 49.68 22.87 -47.86
N ASN A 12 50.59 23.51 -47.13
CA ASN A 12 51.39 24.60 -47.66
C ASN A 12 52.49 24.13 -48.64
N GLY A 13 52.64 22.82 -48.86
CA GLY A 13 53.63 22.26 -49.79
C GLY A 13 55.07 22.31 -49.28
N VAL A 14 55.26 22.59 -47.99
CA VAL A 14 56.58 22.69 -47.34
C VAL A 14 57.23 21.30 -47.25
N TYR A 15 56.42 20.27 -47.00
CA TYR A 15 56.86 18.88 -46.92
C TYR A 15 55.94 17.97 -47.75
N SER A 16 56.52 16.90 -48.31
CA SER A 16 55.72 15.80 -48.84
C SER A 16 54.97 15.08 -47.70
N GLU A 17 53.88 14.39 -48.00
CA GLU A 17 53.08 13.66 -46.99
C GLU A 17 53.94 12.71 -46.12
N ARG A 18 54.92 12.05 -46.73
CA ARG A 18 55.85 11.15 -46.02
C ARG A 18 56.81 11.93 -45.13
N GLU A 19 57.31 13.06 -45.63
CA GLU A 19 58.27 13.89 -44.91
C GLU A 19 57.59 14.61 -43.73
N ALA A 20 56.37 15.12 -43.90
CA ALA A 20 55.57 15.74 -42.84
C ALA A 20 55.26 14.74 -41.72
N ALA A 21 54.91 13.50 -42.06
CA ALA A 21 54.70 12.44 -41.07
C ALA A 21 55.99 12.10 -40.29
N ARG A 22 57.14 12.08 -40.97
CA ARG A 22 58.46 11.82 -40.36
C ARG A 22 58.90 12.96 -39.44
N VAL A 23 58.87 14.20 -39.92
CA VAL A 23 59.30 15.40 -39.18
C VAL A 23 58.46 15.58 -37.91
N HIS A 24 57.15 15.35 -37.99
CA HIS A 24 56.25 15.49 -36.84
C HIS A 24 56.08 14.23 -36.00
N SER A 25 56.81 13.15 -36.30
CA SER A 25 56.73 11.86 -35.58
C SER A 25 55.30 11.29 -35.49
N ILE A 26 54.53 11.38 -36.58
CA ILE A 26 53.14 10.87 -36.68
C ILE A 26 53.12 9.68 -37.63
N LYS A 27 52.33 8.64 -37.31
CA LYS A 27 52.09 7.54 -38.25
C LYS A 27 51.47 8.08 -39.54
N ARG A 28 52.06 7.74 -40.68
CA ARG A 28 51.60 8.19 -42.00
C ARG A 28 50.11 7.94 -42.25
N SER A 29 49.60 6.79 -41.83
CA SER A 29 48.16 6.45 -41.93
C SER A 29 47.26 7.41 -41.16
N THR A 30 47.72 7.95 -40.04
CA THR A 30 47.00 8.95 -39.24
C THR A 30 46.95 10.29 -39.96
N LEU A 31 48.06 10.73 -40.56
CA LEU A 31 48.10 11.97 -41.35
C LEU A 31 47.18 11.87 -42.57
N GLN A 32 47.25 10.75 -43.31
CA GLN A 32 46.40 10.46 -44.46
C GLN A 32 44.90 10.45 -44.11
N SER A 33 44.51 9.77 -43.03
CA SER A 33 43.11 9.71 -42.58
C SER A 33 42.56 11.10 -42.25
N ARG A 34 43.37 11.93 -41.57
CA ARG A 34 42.98 13.29 -41.18
C ARG A 34 42.88 14.23 -42.37
N VAL A 35 43.85 14.17 -43.29
CA VAL A 35 43.80 14.90 -44.57
C VAL A 35 42.55 14.51 -45.36
N LYS A 36 42.27 13.21 -45.49
CA LYS A 36 41.08 12.72 -46.21
C LYS A 36 39.79 13.26 -45.60
N LYS A 37 39.66 13.24 -44.27
CA LYS A 37 38.48 13.77 -43.56
C LYS A 37 38.31 15.28 -43.68
N ILE A 38 39.41 16.03 -43.85
CA ILE A 38 39.32 17.48 -44.12
C ILE A 38 38.85 17.71 -45.56
N LEU A 39 39.45 17.01 -46.51
CA LEU A 39 39.12 17.11 -47.93
C LEU A 39 37.72 16.59 -48.28
N THR A 40 37.07 15.79 -47.43
CA THR A 40 35.65 15.43 -47.64
C THR A 40 34.70 16.59 -47.41
N ASN A 41 35.09 17.57 -46.58
CA ASN A 41 34.19 18.63 -46.13
C ASN A 41 34.60 20.02 -46.66
N LYS A 42 35.89 20.24 -46.97
CA LYS A 42 36.44 21.55 -47.37
C LYS A 42 37.59 21.38 -48.36
N THR A 43 37.79 22.35 -49.25
CA THR A 43 38.99 22.36 -50.10
C THR A 43 40.24 22.71 -49.30
N LYS A 44 41.40 22.38 -49.87
CA LYS A 44 42.71 22.67 -49.28
C LYS A 44 42.88 24.18 -49.00
N GLU A 45 42.44 25.03 -49.93
CA GLU A 45 42.53 26.49 -49.84
C GLU A 45 41.59 27.06 -48.77
N GLN A 46 40.38 26.50 -48.64
CA GLN A 46 39.42 26.87 -47.59
C GLN A 46 39.97 26.57 -46.20
N TYR A 47 40.56 25.38 -46.02
CA TYR A 47 41.18 25.00 -44.75
C TYR A 47 42.35 25.92 -44.37
N LEU A 48 43.20 26.30 -45.32
CA LEU A 48 44.31 27.21 -45.07
C LEU A 48 43.84 28.63 -44.72
N ARG A 49 42.77 29.13 -45.36
CA ARG A 49 42.17 30.44 -45.03
C ARG A 49 41.61 30.47 -43.60
N GLU A 50 40.93 29.42 -43.18
CA GLU A 50 40.35 29.31 -41.84
C GLU A 50 41.40 29.23 -40.73
N GLN A 51 42.61 28.73 -41.02
CA GLN A 51 43.69 28.65 -40.04
C GLN A 51 44.54 29.92 -39.96
N ASN A 52 44.41 30.83 -40.94
CA ASN A 52 45.08 32.14 -40.94
C ASN A 52 44.24 33.24 -40.29
N LEU A 53 42.95 33.00 -40.01
CA LEU A 53 42.09 33.90 -39.26
C LEU A 53 42.19 33.57 -37.77
N ASN A 54 43.24 34.10 -37.11
CA ASN A 54 43.20 34.34 -35.68
C ASN A 54 42.88 35.83 -35.49
N ASP A 55 41.60 36.17 -35.41
CA ASP A 55 41.19 37.41 -34.75
C ASP A 55 39.98 37.12 -33.84
N SER A 56 40.09 37.65 -32.63
CA SER A 56 39.15 37.56 -31.53
C SER A 56 37.79 38.16 -31.89
N GLY A 57 36.70 37.43 -31.63
CA GLY A 57 35.37 37.99 -31.81
C GLY A 57 34.26 37.01 -31.46
N HIS A 58 33.59 37.31 -30.36
CA HIS A 58 32.29 36.78 -30.00
C HIS A 58 31.30 37.14 -31.11
N GLU A 59 30.59 36.17 -31.70
CA GLU A 59 29.24 36.44 -32.19
C GLU A 59 28.40 35.18 -32.29
N SER A 60 27.16 35.39 -31.87
CA SER A 60 26.03 34.51 -31.75
C SER A 60 25.41 34.21 -33.11
N ASP A 61 25.22 32.92 -33.41
CA ASP A 61 24.19 32.49 -34.35
C ASP A 61 23.26 31.52 -33.62
N ILE A 62 22.04 31.99 -33.40
CA ILE A 62 20.87 31.20 -33.05
C ILE A 62 20.56 30.35 -34.29
N ASP A 63 21.01 29.10 -34.26
CA ASP A 63 20.56 28.07 -35.20
C ASP A 63 19.23 27.53 -34.70
N ASP A 64 18.14 27.91 -35.36
CA ASP A 64 16.76 27.50 -35.09
C ASP A 64 16.47 26.06 -35.58
N SER A 65 17.51 25.26 -35.80
CA SER A 65 17.38 23.83 -36.04
C SER A 65 17.49 23.04 -34.72
N PRO A 66 16.60 22.07 -34.46
CA PRO A 66 16.60 21.36 -33.19
C PRO A 66 17.96 20.66 -33.02
N PRO A 67 18.61 20.81 -31.85
CA PRO A 67 19.95 20.30 -31.65
C PRO A 67 19.96 18.79 -31.90
N LYS A 68 20.70 18.35 -32.93
CA LYS A 68 21.01 16.95 -33.21
C LYS A 68 22.05 16.42 -32.21
N TYR A 69 21.84 16.69 -30.92
CA TYR A 69 22.47 15.97 -29.84
C TYR A 69 21.50 14.90 -29.36
N SER A 70 21.48 13.78 -30.09
CA SER A 70 20.96 12.53 -29.56
C SER A 70 21.84 12.14 -28.38
N SER A 71 21.38 12.39 -27.16
CA SER A 71 21.93 11.77 -25.96
C SER A 71 22.17 10.28 -26.22
N LYS A 72 23.25 9.68 -25.69
CA LYS A 72 23.51 8.22 -25.81
C LYS A 72 22.31 7.36 -25.35
N TYR A 73 21.35 7.95 -24.65
CA TYR A 73 20.12 7.33 -24.16
C TYR A 73 18.91 7.43 -25.12
N THR A 74 18.95 8.21 -26.21
CA THR A 74 17.80 8.34 -27.15
C THR A 74 17.82 7.32 -28.28
N ASN A 75 18.95 6.68 -28.60
CA ASN A 75 19.06 5.70 -29.70
C ASN A 75 18.35 4.35 -29.45
N ARG A 76 17.57 4.21 -28.37
CA ARG A 76 16.79 3.00 -28.04
C ARG A 76 15.43 3.34 -27.42
N GLN A 77 14.97 4.57 -27.61
CA GLN A 77 13.65 4.98 -27.12
C GLN A 77 12.60 4.47 -28.10
N VAL A 78 11.70 3.63 -27.59
CA VAL A 78 10.63 2.99 -28.40
C VAL A 78 9.43 3.92 -28.52
N PHE A 79 9.18 4.74 -27.50
CA PHE A 79 8.05 5.66 -27.41
C PHE A 79 8.52 7.11 -27.48
N SER A 80 7.66 8.00 -27.99
CA SER A 80 7.88 9.44 -27.89
C SER A 80 7.84 9.90 -26.43
N THR A 81 8.38 11.08 -26.13
CA THR A 81 8.33 11.64 -24.77
C THR A 81 6.90 11.75 -24.25
N GLN A 82 5.94 12.09 -25.13
CA GLN A 82 4.53 12.21 -24.76
C GLN A 82 3.90 10.86 -24.42
N GLU A 83 4.18 9.82 -25.23
CA GLU A 83 3.72 8.45 -25.00
C GLU A 83 4.31 7.86 -23.70
N GLU A 84 5.58 8.13 -23.41
CA GLU A 84 6.17 7.70 -22.13
C GLU A 84 5.54 8.42 -20.93
N LEU A 85 5.14 9.69 -21.08
CA LEU A 85 4.40 10.42 -20.04
C LEU A 85 3.00 9.86 -19.80
N GLU A 86 2.30 9.38 -20.84
CA GLU A 86 1.01 8.70 -20.69
C GLU A 86 1.15 7.38 -19.93
N LEU A 87 2.17 6.60 -20.29
CA LEU A 87 2.49 5.36 -19.59
C LEU A 87 2.85 5.62 -18.12
N GLU A 88 3.62 6.69 -17.85
CA GLU A 88 3.94 7.12 -16.49
C GLU A 88 2.68 7.49 -15.69
N LYS A 89 1.77 8.30 -16.27
CA LYS A 89 0.50 8.68 -15.64
C LYS A 89 -0.34 7.45 -15.31
N TYR A 90 -0.43 6.49 -16.21
CA TYR A 90 -1.17 5.25 -15.99
C TYR A 90 -0.57 4.42 -14.84
N ILE A 91 0.77 4.25 -14.83
CA ILE A 91 1.46 3.51 -13.76
C ILE A 91 1.21 4.17 -12.39
N LYS A 92 1.26 5.51 -12.31
CA LYS A 92 0.92 6.25 -11.09
C LYS A 92 -0.52 5.98 -10.68
N ARG A 93 -1.48 6.14 -11.61
CA ARG A 93 -2.89 5.91 -11.34
C ARG A 93 -3.16 4.51 -10.81
N CYS A 94 -2.56 3.47 -11.40
CA CYS A 94 -2.65 2.09 -10.91
C CYS A 94 -2.12 1.94 -9.48
N SER A 95 -1.02 2.61 -9.14
CA SER A 95 -0.50 2.65 -7.77
C SER A 95 -1.48 3.33 -6.81
N ASP A 96 -2.07 4.46 -7.20
CA ASP A 96 -2.98 5.26 -6.36
C ASP A 96 -4.28 4.52 -6.02
N ILE A 97 -4.74 3.63 -6.91
CA ILE A 97 -5.92 2.79 -6.68
C ILE A 97 -5.60 1.46 -5.96
N ASN A 98 -4.39 1.30 -5.40
CA ASN A 98 -3.88 0.07 -4.78
C ASN A 98 -3.73 -1.15 -5.72
N TYR A 99 -3.65 -0.92 -7.04
CA TYR A 99 -3.39 -1.93 -8.06
C TYR A 99 -2.02 -1.71 -8.74
N GLY A 100 -1.00 -1.40 -7.94
CA GLY A 100 0.36 -1.11 -8.44
C GLY A 100 0.94 -2.24 -9.31
N LEU A 101 1.65 -1.86 -10.36
CA LEU A 101 2.18 -2.80 -11.36
C LEU A 101 3.61 -3.22 -11.04
N THR A 102 3.89 -4.53 -11.16
CA THR A 102 5.26 -5.07 -11.12
C THR A 102 6.02 -4.74 -12.39
N TYR A 103 7.36 -4.85 -12.35
CA TYR A 103 8.20 -4.68 -13.54
C TYR A 103 7.80 -5.56 -14.72
N VAL A 104 7.43 -6.81 -14.48
CA VAL A 104 6.97 -7.72 -15.54
C VAL A 104 5.64 -7.23 -16.13
N GLN A 105 4.72 -6.73 -15.31
CA GLN A 105 3.45 -6.18 -15.79
C GLN A 105 3.66 -4.88 -16.59
N ILE A 106 4.57 -4.00 -16.16
CA ILE A 106 4.92 -2.80 -16.92
C ILE A 106 5.54 -3.18 -18.27
N GLN A 107 6.37 -4.22 -18.32
CA GLN A 107 6.93 -4.70 -19.58
C GLN A 107 5.86 -5.24 -20.54
N LYS A 108 4.87 -5.98 -20.02
CA LYS A 108 3.71 -6.44 -20.81
C LYS A 108 2.84 -5.28 -21.28
N LEU A 109 2.55 -4.34 -20.38
CA LEU A 109 1.79 -3.13 -20.68
C LEU A 109 2.47 -2.31 -21.78
N ALA A 110 3.79 -2.14 -21.70
CA ALA A 110 4.56 -1.44 -22.73
C ALA A 110 4.49 -2.15 -24.08
N TYR A 111 4.54 -3.48 -24.11
CA TYR A 111 4.35 -4.23 -25.35
C TYR A 111 2.94 -4.04 -25.94
N GLU A 112 1.90 -4.13 -25.12
CA GLU A 112 0.51 -3.92 -25.57
C GLU A 112 0.28 -2.48 -26.04
N PHE A 113 0.87 -1.50 -25.35
CA PHE A 113 0.86 -0.10 -25.74
C PHE A 113 1.59 0.12 -27.08
N ALA A 114 2.72 -0.55 -27.30
CA ALA A 114 3.45 -0.49 -28.56
C ALA A 114 2.68 -1.11 -29.74
N ILE A 115 1.88 -2.17 -29.51
CA ILE A 115 1.00 -2.74 -30.54
C ILE A 115 -0.15 -1.79 -30.89
N ALA A 116 -0.70 -1.10 -29.88
CA ALA A 116 -1.84 -0.21 -30.08
C ALA A 116 -1.47 1.06 -30.87
N LEU A 117 -0.19 1.46 -30.87
CA LEU A 117 0.29 2.64 -31.59
C LEU A 117 0.64 2.29 -33.04
N PRO A 118 -0.03 2.90 -34.05
CA PRO A 118 0.17 2.57 -35.46
C PRO A 118 1.59 2.85 -35.99
N HIS A 119 2.29 3.81 -35.37
CA HIS A 119 3.59 4.32 -35.78
C HIS A 119 4.76 3.82 -34.93
N CYS A 120 4.52 2.98 -33.93
CA CYS A 120 5.55 2.55 -32.99
C CYS A 120 6.41 1.42 -33.57
N ASN A 121 7.71 1.67 -33.74
CA ASN A 121 8.67 0.66 -34.14
C ASN A 121 9.40 0.10 -32.91
N PHE A 122 9.13 -1.17 -32.60
CA PHE A 122 9.68 -1.85 -31.43
C PHE A 122 10.37 -3.16 -31.82
N PRO A 123 11.33 -3.65 -31.02
CA PRO A 123 12.11 -4.84 -31.37
C PRO A 123 11.24 -6.09 -31.59
N GLN A 124 11.58 -6.90 -32.60
CA GLN A 124 10.92 -8.18 -32.92
C GLN A 124 10.79 -9.11 -31.71
N GLU A 125 11.83 -9.09 -30.86
CA GLU A 125 11.95 -9.87 -29.64
C GLU A 125 10.83 -9.58 -28.63
N TRP A 126 10.22 -8.39 -28.67
CA TRP A 126 9.05 -8.07 -27.84
C TRP A 126 7.81 -8.81 -28.32
N ARG A 127 7.65 -9.06 -29.63
CA ARG A 127 6.53 -9.85 -30.19
C ARG A 127 6.63 -11.30 -29.79
N GLU A 128 7.83 -11.87 -29.85
CA GLU A 128 8.10 -13.25 -29.46
C GLU A 128 7.84 -13.47 -27.97
N ALA A 129 8.35 -12.57 -27.12
CA ALA A 129 8.21 -12.67 -25.67
C ALA A 129 6.87 -12.11 -25.13
N LYS A 130 6.07 -11.43 -25.97
CA LYS A 130 4.88 -10.66 -25.61
C LYS A 130 5.09 -9.69 -24.44
N GLN A 131 6.30 -9.13 -24.33
CA GLN A 131 6.68 -8.19 -23.27
C GLN A 131 7.93 -7.41 -23.67
N ALA A 132 8.06 -6.19 -23.14
CA ALA A 132 9.25 -5.37 -23.31
C ALA A 132 10.48 -5.97 -22.61
N LYS A 133 11.68 -5.75 -23.18
CA LYS A 133 12.93 -6.22 -22.57
C LYS A 133 13.32 -5.42 -21.32
N GLU A 134 14.08 -6.06 -20.44
CA GLU A 134 14.59 -5.44 -19.20
C GLU A 134 15.41 -4.17 -19.48
N GLY A 135 16.18 -4.17 -20.57
CA GLY A 135 16.96 -3.00 -20.98
C GLY A 135 16.11 -1.76 -21.28
N TRP A 136 14.91 -1.94 -21.84
CA TRP A 136 13.97 -0.83 -22.05
C TRP A 136 13.44 -0.33 -20.72
N LEU A 137 13.00 -1.24 -19.85
CA LEU A 137 12.46 -0.88 -18.53
C LEU A 137 13.48 -0.10 -17.69
N ARG A 138 14.74 -0.54 -17.67
CA ARG A 138 15.84 0.19 -16.99
C ARG A 138 16.01 1.60 -17.57
N GLY A 139 15.92 1.75 -18.90
CA GLY A 139 15.98 3.05 -19.57
C GLY A 139 14.78 3.96 -19.24
N PHE A 140 13.56 3.41 -19.27
CA PHE A 140 12.33 4.09 -18.90
C PHE A 140 12.39 4.58 -17.45
N MET A 141 12.71 3.71 -16.49
CA MET A 141 12.89 4.10 -15.08
C MET A 141 14.03 5.12 -14.88
N ALA A 142 15.06 5.09 -15.73
CA ALA A 142 16.14 6.07 -15.66
C ALA A 142 15.69 7.48 -16.12
N ARG A 143 14.77 7.57 -17.09
CA ARG A 143 14.20 8.83 -17.58
C ARG A 143 13.08 9.36 -16.65
N HIS A 144 12.23 8.49 -16.14
CA HIS A 144 11.09 8.86 -15.28
C HIS A 144 11.45 8.74 -13.79
N LYS A 145 12.20 9.73 -13.27
CA LYS A 145 12.67 9.77 -11.87
C LYS A 145 11.55 9.88 -10.82
N SER A 146 10.36 10.24 -11.25
CA SER A 146 9.12 10.24 -10.46
C SER A 146 8.63 8.82 -10.10
N LEU A 147 9.09 7.78 -10.79
CA LEU A 147 8.76 6.38 -10.52
C LEU A 147 9.88 5.71 -9.74
N ALA A 148 9.51 4.92 -8.73
CA ALA A 148 10.47 4.15 -7.92
C ALA A 148 9.91 2.78 -7.58
N LEU A 149 10.78 1.77 -7.53
CA LEU A 149 10.41 0.45 -7.03
C LEU A 149 10.26 0.51 -5.51
N ARG A 150 9.08 0.19 -5.01
CA ARG A 150 8.74 0.15 -3.59
C ARG A 150 8.10 -1.20 -3.25
N LYS A 151 8.26 -1.64 -2.00
CA LYS A 151 7.47 -2.76 -1.47
C LYS A 151 6.17 -2.17 -0.90
N PRO A 152 5.00 -2.50 -1.47
CA PRO A 152 3.73 -1.98 -0.97
C PRO A 152 3.41 -2.56 0.42
N GLU A 153 2.66 -1.80 1.21
CA GLU A 153 2.06 -2.31 2.44
C GLU A 153 0.88 -3.23 2.11
N SER A 154 0.70 -4.29 2.90
CA SER A 154 -0.38 -5.25 2.70
C SER A 154 -1.70 -4.66 3.19
N THR A 155 -2.43 -3.97 2.32
CA THR A 155 -3.78 -3.48 2.59
C THR A 155 -4.80 -4.52 2.14
N SER A 156 -5.71 -4.95 3.04
CA SER A 156 -6.74 -5.90 2.65
C SER A 156 -7.71 -5.26 1.65
N LEU A 157 -8.25 -6.07 0.73
CA LEU A 157 -9.25 -5.58 -0.23
C LEU A 157 -10.42 -4.91 0.49
N SER A 158 -10.91 -5.50 1.58
CA SER A 158 -11.97 -4.91 2.43
C SER A 158 -11.64 -3.53 2.99
N ARG A 159 -10.37 -3.23 3.29
CA ARG A 159 -9.93 -1.91 3.76
C ARG A 159 -9.85 -0.91 2.62
N SER A 160 -9.34 -1.34 1.45
CA SER A 160 -9.28 -0.51 0.24
C SER A 160 -10.67 -0.13 -0.29
N THR A 161 -11.64 -1.04 -0.23
CA THR A 161 -13.01 -0.79 -0.74
C THR A 161 -13.91 -0.05 0.24
N ALA A 162 -13.67 -0.19 1.54
CA ALA A 162 -14.54 0.39 2.55
C ALA A 162 -14.19 1.83 2.91
N PHE A 163 -12.96 2.30 2.62
CA PHE A 163 -12.58 3.69 2.80
C PHE A 163 -13.11 4.55 1.64
N ASN A 164 -14.41 4.83 1.67
CA ASN A 164 -15.08 5.66 0.67
C ASN A 164 -15.51 7.01 1.27
N LYS A 165 -15.64 8.02 0.41
CA LYS A 165 -15.98 9.39 0.80
C LYS A 165 -17.29 9.46 1.59
N HIS A 166 -18.31 8.72 1.15
CA HIS A 166 -19.62 8.71 1.81
C HIS A 166 -19.57 8.24 3.27
N LYS A 167 -18.88 7.13 3.58
CA LYS A 167 -18.76 6.60 4.95
C LYS A 167 -17.96 7.52 5.85
N VAL A 168 -16.89 8.09 5.32
CA VAL A 168 -16.06 9.07 6.05
C VAL A 168 -16.85 10.33 6.33
N ASP A 169 -17.59 10.85 5.35
CA ASP A 169 -18.49 11.99 5.51
C ASP A 169 -19.57 11.73 6.56
N GLN A 170 -20.19 10.54 6.55
CA GLN A 170 -21.18 10.15 7.55
C GLN A 170 -20.60 10.13 8.97
N PHE A 171 -19.36 9.64 9.13
CA PHE A 171 -18.67 9.71 10.42
C PHE A 171 -18.45 11.16 10.87
N PHE A 172 -17.93 12.02 10.00
CA PHE A 172 -17.70 13.43 10.33
C PHE A 172 -18.98 14.18 10.65
N GLU A 173 -20.08 13.86 9.97
CA GLU A 173 -21.39 14.44 10.26
C GLU A 173 -21.88 14.05 11.66
N ASN A 174 -21.73 12.77 12.04
CA ASN A 174 -22.07 12.29 13.37
C ASN A 174 -21.16 12.89 14.45
N LEU A 175 -19.85 12.93 14.20
CA LEU A 175 -18.87 13.56 15.09
C LEU A 175 -19.21 15.03 15.31
N LYS A 176 -19.50 15.78 14.24
CA LYS A 176 -19.89 17.19 14.32
C LYS A 176 -21.14 17.38 15.19
N LYS A 177 -22.18 16.58 14.99
CA LYS A 177 -23.41 16.64 15.81
C LYS A 177 -23.12 16.44 17.29
N VAL A 178 -22.26 15.49 17.64
CA VAL A 178 -21.88 15.22 19.04
C VAL A 178 -21.04 16.35 19.60
N LEU A 179 -20.02 16.81 18.88
CA LEU A 179 -19.16 17.93 19.30
C LEU A 179 -19.97 19.22 19.46
N ASP A 180 -20.94 19.49 18.58
CA ASP A 180 -21.81 20.67 18.67
C ASP A 180 -22.80 20.59 19.83
N LYS A 181 -23.31 19.40 20.15
CA LYS A 181 -24.27 19.21 21.24
C LYS A 181 -23.62 19.35 22.61
N TYR A 182 -22.45 18.74 22.81
CA TYR A 182 -21.83 18.63 24.13
C TYR A 182 -20.64 19.58 24.34
N LYS A 183 -20.11 20.17 23.25
CA LYS A 183 -18.98 21.11 23.27
C LYS A 183 -17.79 20.57 24.07
N PHE A 184 -17.42 19.31 23.78
CA PHE A 184 -16.34 18.63 24.50
C PHE A 184 -15.00 19.35 24.35
N PRO A 185 -14.30 19.62 25.47
CA PRO A 185 -12.90 20.02 25.42
C PRO A 185 -12.00 18.81 25.10
N PRO A 186 -10.75 19.01 24.66
CA PRO A 186 -9.90 17.92 24.15
C PRO A 186 -9.64 16.81 25.17
N GLU A 187 -9.58 17.14 26.46
CA GLU A 187 -9.37 16.19 27.56
C GLU A 187 -10.55 15.24 27.80
N LYS A 188 -11.72 15.53 27.19
CA LYS A 188 -12.94 14.71 27.25
C LYS A 188 -13.20 13.91 25.97
N ILE A 189 -12.33 13.99 24.96
CA ILE A 189 -12.44 13.23 23.70
C ILE A 189 -11.42 12.11 23.71
N TYR A 190 -11.88 10.89 23.91
CA TYR A 190 -11.06 9.69 24.03
C TYR A 190 -11.14 8.80 22.79
N ASN A 191 -10.06 8.10 22.52
CA ASN A 191 -9.99 7.01 21.57
C ASN A 191 -9.48 5.73 22.26
N LEU A 192 -10.14 4.60 21.97
CA LEU A 192 -9.76 3.28 22.41
C LEU A 192 -9.64 2.35 21.20
N ASP A 193 -8.63 1.48 21.26
CA ASP A 193 -8.35 0.47 20.25
C ASP A 193 -7.48 -0.66 20.82
N GLU A 194 -7.41 -1.78 20.13
CA GLU A 194 -6.62 -2.96 20.51
C GLU A 194 -5.44 -3.21 19.58
N THR A 195 -4.35 -3.71 20.13
CA THR A 195 -3.22 -4.20 19.34
C THR A 195 -2.60 -5.46 19.93
N GLY A 196 -2.17 -6.37 19.07
CA GLY A 196 -1.48 -7.59 19.50
C GLY A 196 -0.01 -7.32 19.81
N VAL A 197 0.44 -7.71 21.01
CA VAL A 197 1.86 -7.83 21.36
C VAL A 197 2.21 -9.31 21.44
N THR A 198 3.18 -9.74 20.64
CA THR A 198 3.57 -11.14 20.57
C THR A 198 4.91 -11.40 21.25
N THR A 199 5.08 -12.59 21.83
CA THR A 199 6.37 -13.02 22.40
C THR A 199 7.46 -13.24 21.35
N VAL A 200 7.11 -13.34 20.06
CA VAL A 200 8.04 -13.51 18.95
C VAL A 200 7.97 -12.31 18.02
N MET A 201 8.90 -11.39 18.19
CA MET A 201 8.97 -10.16 17.40
C MET A 201 9.72 -10.37 16.08
N LYS A 202 9.50 -9.47 15.12
CA LYS A 202 10.24 -9.50 13.85
C LYS A 202 11.71 -9.19 14.11
N PRO A 203 12.66 -9.95 13.54
CA PRO A 203 14.08 -9.67 13.70
C PRO A 203 14.44 -8.26 13.25
N VAL A 204 15.28 -7.58 14.04
CA VAL A 204 15.83 -6.27 13.68
C VAL A 204 16.99 -6.46 12.70
N LYS A 205 17.33 -5.39 11.96
CA LYS A 205 18.54 -5.42 11.14
C LYS A 205 19.76 -5.44 12.05
N ILE A 206 20.68 -6.38 11.81
CA ILE A 206 21.93 -6.50 12.56
C ILE A 206 23.14 -6.31 11.65
N VAL A 207 24.23 -5.84 12.22
CA VAL A 207 25.52 -5.78 11.54
C VAL A 207 26.08 -7.21 11.47
N SER A 208 26.50 -7.62 10.27
CA SER A 208 27.13 -8.91 10.03
C SER A 208 28.26 -8.80 9.02
N THR A 209 29.06 -9.86 8.90
CA THR A 209 30.20 -9.94 7.98
C THR A 209 29.77 -9.65 6.55
N SER A 210 30.49 -8.74 5.88
CA SER A 210 30.25 -8.41 4.47
C SER A 210 30.36 -9.66 3.59
N GLY A 211 29.47 -9.80 2.60
CA GLY A 211 29.42 -10.94 1.69
C GLY A 211 28.75 -12.21 2.24
N LYS A 212 28.39 -12.25 3.54
CA LYS A 212 27.64 -13.38 4.13
C LYS A 212 26.18 -13.35 3.66
N ARG A 213 25.74 -14.41 2.97
CA ARG A 213 24.37 -14.51 2.43
C ARG A 213 23.31 -14.88 3.48
N GLN A 214 23.69 -15.63 4.51
CA GLN A 214 22.78 -16.08 5.56
C GLN A 214 23.25 -15.54 6.91
N VAL A 215 22.42 -14.68 7.50
CA VAL A 215 22.64 -14.07 8.81
C VAL A 215 21.45 -14.47 9.68
N SER A 216 21.74 -15.10 10.82
CA SER A 216 20.73 -15.62 11.73
C SER A 216 20.83 -14.91 13.08
N GLN A 217 19.68 -14.67 13.70
CA GLN A 217 19.55 -14.15 15.05
C GLN A 217 18.64 -15.11 15.83
N ALA A 218 18.96 -15.35 17.11
CA ALA A 218 18.12 -16.18 17.96
C ALA A 218 16.72 -15.55 18.11
N ALA A 219 15.68 -16.35 17.89
CA ALA A 219 14.30 -15.97 18.15
C ALA A 219 13.84 -16.60 19.48
N SER A 220 12.89 -15.97 20.16
CA SER A 220 12.32 -16.47 21.42
C SER A 220 11.65 -17.84 21.25
N ALA A 221 10.95 -18.06 20.13
CA ALA A 221 10.31 -19.31 19.77
C ALA A 221 9.97 -19.31 18.26
N GLU A 222 9.56 -20.46 17.72
CA GLU A 222 9.05 -20.56 16.34
C GLU A 222 7.69 -19.88 16.15
N ARG A 223 6.81 -20.00 17.16
CA ARG A 223 5.48 -19.39 17.19
C ARG A 223 5.29 -18.63 18.50
N GLY A 224 4.88 -17.37 18.40
CA GLY A 224 4.62 -16.52 19.56
C GLY A 224 3.20 -16.68 20.09
N GLU A 225 3.06 -16.50 21.41
CA GLU A 225 1.77 -16.23 22.04
C GLU A 225 1.48 -14.72 21.93
N LEU A 226 0.20 -14.35 21.84
CA LEU A 226 -0.25 -12.96 21.71
C LEU A 226 -0.97 -12.53 22.99
N VAL A 227 -0.62 -11.37 23.49
CA VAL A 227 -1.37 -10.63 24.52
C VAL A 227 -1.99 -9.42 23.84
N THR A 228 -3.29 -9.23 24.03
CA THR A 228 -3.96 -8.04 23.52
C THR A 228 -3.63 -6.86 24.44
N PHE A 229 -3.09 -5.80 23.86
CA PHE A 229 -2.79 -4.55 24.52
C PHE A 229 -3.84 -3.51 24.10
N ILE A 230 -4.44 -2.82 25.05
CA ILE A 230 -5.47 -1.81 24.81
C ILE A 230 -4.89 -0.45 25.15
N GLY A 231 -4.77 0.41 24.14
CA GLY A 231 -4.42 1.80 24.29
C GLY A 231 -5.65 2.66 24.51
N ILE A 232 -5.54 3.66 25.37
CA ILE A 232 -6.62 4.62 25.64
C ILE A 232 -5.99 6.01 25.76
N ILE A 233 -6.35 6.92 24.85
CA ILE A 233 -5.75 8.26 24.71
C ILE A 233 -6.82 9.32 24.56
N ASN A 234 -6.52 10.57 24.94
CA ASN A 234 -7.40 11.72 24.69
C ASN A 234 -6.78 12.76 23.75
N ALA A 235 -7.62 13.61 23.19
CA ALA A 235 -7.19 14.64 22.24
C ALA A 235 -6.27 15.72 22.87
N ALA A 236 -6.22 15.81 24.20
CA ALA A 236 -5.32 16.71 24.93
C ALA A 236 -3.88 16.17 25.05
N GLY A 237 -3.60 14.96 24.58
CA GLY A 237 -2.26 14.38 24.66
C GLY A 237 -2.01 13.48 25.87
N GLN A 238 -3.07 13.09 26.60
CA GLN A 238 -2.95 12.22 27.77
C GLN A 238 -3.34 10.80 27.42
N SER A 239 -2.86 9.85 28.21
CA SER A 239 -3.20 8.43 28.10
C SER A 239 -3.70 7.89 29.44
N ILE A 240 -4.76 7.09 29.39
CA ILE A 240 -5.16 6.25 30.53
C ILE A 240 -4.22 5.04 30.56
N PRO A 241 -3.89 4.50 31.74
CA PRO A 241 -3.10 3.27 31.86
C PRO A 241 -3.66 2.15 30.99
N PRO A 242 -2.80 1.41 30.27
CA PRO A 242 -3.26 0.42 29.31
C PRO A 242 -3.88 -0.81 29.98
N VAL A 243 -4.62 -1.57 29.18
CA VAL A 243 -5.18 -2.86 29.59
C VAL A 243 -4.48 -4.00 28.85
N TYR A 244 -4.21 -5.10 29.54
CA TYR A 244 -3.63 -6.31 28.97
C TYR A 244 -4.64 -7.45 29.05
N VAL A 245 -4.92 -8.13 27.95
CA VAL A 245 -5.75 -9.34 27.92
C VAL A 245 -4.88 -10.54 27.58
N PHE A 246 -4.70 -11.41 28.57
CA PHE A 246 -3.85 -12.60 28.43
C PHE A 246 -4.66 -13.81 27.95
N PRO A 247 -4.06 -14.72 27.16
CA PRO A 247 -4.64 -16.01 26.78
C PRO A 247 -4.58 -17.03 27.93
N ARG A 248 -4.92 -16.59 29.15
CA ARG A 248 -4.95 -17.38 30.38
C ARG A 248 -6.08 -16.88 31.28
N VAL A 249 -6.55 -17.72 32.21
CA VAL A 249 -7.71 -17.40 33.07
C VAL A 249 -7.33 -17.23 34.55
N ARG A 250 -6.16 -17.73 34.96
CA ARG A 250 -5.71 -17.72 36.36
C ARG A 250 -4.43 -16.90 36.51
N ASN A 251 -4.24 -16.35 37.71
CA ASN A 251 -3.02 -15.67 38.14
C ASN A 251 -2.60 -14.52 37.21
N ILE A 252 -3.59 -13.75 36.74
CA ILE A 252 -3.33 -12.60 35.85
C ILE A 252 -2.56 -11.50 36.59
N GLU A 253 -2.84 -11.31 37.88
CA GLU A 253 -2.17 -10.34 38.73
C GLU A 253 -0.65 -10.59 38.79
N ASP A 254 -0.23 -11.85 38.87
CA ASP A 254 1.19 -12.25 38.86
C ASP A 254 1.93 -11.83 37.58
N PHE A 255 1.22 -11.58 36.47
CA PHE A 255 1.84 -11.19 35.20
C PHE A 255 2.04 -9.69 35.08
N MET A 256 1.38 -8.90 35.93
CA MET A 256 1.41 -7.44 35.90
C MET A 256 2.65 -6.85 36.60
N PHE A 257 3.71 -7.65 36.75
CA PHE A 257 4.99 -7.20 37.32
C PHE A 257 5.64 -6.12 36.45
N ASP A 258 6.05 -5.02 37.09
CA ASP A 258 6.76 -3.89 36.46
C ASP A 258 6.09 -3.36 35.17
N CYS A 259 4.75 -3.43 35.10
CA CYS A 259 3.96 -2.86 34.01
C CYS A 259 3.84 -1.32 34.13
N PRO A 260 3.31 -0.61 33.12
CA PRO A 260 2.92 0.78 33.29
C PRO A 260 2.00 0.94 34.52
N VAL A 261 2.25 1.97 35.32
CA VAL A 261 1.55 2.17 36.60
C VAL A 261 0.04 2.22 36.38
N SER A 262 -0.71 1.55 37.26
CA SER A 262 -2.18 1.45 37.22
C SER A 262 -2.75 0.73 35.99
N SER A 263 -1.94 -0.06 35.26
CA SER A 263 -2.45 -0.91 34.17
C SER A 263 -3.41 -1.98 34.69
N LEU A 264 -4.41 -2.34 33.88
CA LEU A 264 -5.35 -3.41 34.21
C LEU A 264 -4.97 -4.71 33.52
N GLY A 265 -4.91 -5.81 34.27
CA GLY A 265 -4.74 -7.17 33.74
C GLY A 265 -6.08 -7.91 33.67
N LEU A 266 -6.43 -8.41 32.49
CA LEU A 266 -7.61 -9.24 32.22
C LEU A 266 -7.17 -10.56 31.56
N GLY A 267 -8.02 -11.58 31.61
CA GLY A 267 -7.67 -12.88 31.04
C GLY A 267 -8.87 -13.71 30.62
N ASN A 268 -8.73 -14.37 29.47
CA ASN A 268 -9.63 -15.41 28.99
C ASN A 268 -8.83 -16.48 28.24
N LYS A 269 -9.49 -17.54 27.74
CA LYS A 269 -8.79 -18.64 27.06
C LYS A 269 -8.16 -18.22 25.73
N SER A 270 -8.70 -17.20 25.06
CA SER A 270 -8.32 -16.83 23.70
C SER A 270 -7.24 -15.74 23.66
N GLY A 271 -7.15 -14.90 24.69
CA GLY A 271 -6.33 -13.70 24.76
C GLY A 271 -6.91 -12.50 24.01
N TRP A 272 -8.09 -12.65 23.41
CA TRP A 272 -8.77 -11.60 22.64
C TRP A 272 -9.80 -10.86 23.49
N MET A 273 -10.16 -9.66 23.05
CA MET A 273 -11.27 -8.91 23.64
C MET A 273 -12.58 -9.70 23.45
N THR A 274 -13.44 -9.69 24.48
CA THR A 274 -14.77 -10.31 24.42
C THR A 274 -15.82 -9.39 25.02
N THR A 275 -17.09 -9.67 24.73
CA THR A 275 -18.24 -8.94 25.25
C THR A 275 -18.32 -8.92 26.77
N GLU A 276 -17.74 -9.91 27.46
CA GLU A 276 -17.72 -10.00 28.92
C GLU A 276 -16.57 -9.19 29.55
N LEU A 277 -15.47 -9.00 28.81
CA LEU A 277 -14.31 -8.26 29.29
C LEU A 277 -14.43 -6.75 29.04
N PHE A 278 -15.09 -6.35 27.95
CA PHE A 278 -15.21 -4.94 27.59
C PHE A 278 -15.85 -4.06 28.67
N PRO A 279 -16.91 -4.48 29.40
CA PRO A 279 -17.42 -3.71 30.54
C PRO A 279 -16.39 -3.41 31.63
N LYS A 280 -15.41 -4.31 31.84
CA LYS A 280 -14.31 -4.06 32.79
C LYS A 280 -13.35 -2.98 32.29
N VAL A 281 -13.15 -2.89 30.98
CA VAL A 281 -12.39 -1.80 30.35
C VAL A 281 -13.14 -0.48 30.50
N LEU A 282 -14.47 -0.47 30.33
CA LEU A 282 -15.28 0.73 30.58
C LEU A 282 -15.22 1.17 32.04
N GLN A 283 -15.29 0.24 32.99
CA GLN A 283 -15.10 0.53 34.42
C GLN A 283 -13.72 1.15 34.70
N HIS A 284 -12.68 0.65 34.06
CA HIS A 284 -11.33 1.21 34.14
C HIS A 284 -11.28 2.66 33.61
N ILE A 285 -11.96 2.95 32.51
CA ILE A 285 -12.08 4.33 31.97
C ILE A 285 -12.81 5.23 32.96
N VAL A 286 -13.96 4.81 33.48
CA VAL A 286 -14.74 5.60 34.47
C VAL A 286 -13.90 5.86 35.72
N ALA A 287 -13.16 4.87 36.20
CA ALA A 287 -12.30 5.00 37.37
C ALA A 287 -11.16 6.04 37.19
N HIS A 288 -10.69 6.26 35.96
CA HIS A 288 -9.60 7.22 35.68
C HIS A 288 -10.11 8.59 35.20
N THR A 289 -11.29 8.64 34.59
CA THR A 289 -11.86 9.89 34.04
C THR A 289 -12.83 10.57 35.00
N HIS A 290 -13.37 9.80 35.95
CA HIS A 290 -14.45 10.20 36.85
C HIS A 290 -15.65 10.82 36.10
N CYS A 291 -15.91 10.37 34.86
CA CYS A 291 -17.02 10.88 34.08
C CYS A 291 -18.37 10.56 34.73
N THR A 292 -19.33 11.45 34.53
CA THR A 292 -20.70 11.31 35.05
C THR A 292 -21.69 11.72 33.97
N VAL A 293 -22.97 11.45 34.17
CA VAL A 293 -24.02 11.86 33.22
C VAL A 293 -24.05 13.39 33.01
N THR A 294 -23.69 14.17 34.04
CA THR A 294 -23.60 15.63 33.97
C THR A 294 -22.28 16.13 33.38
N GLU A 295 -21.20 15.36 33.51
CA GLU A 295 -19.89 15.66 32.93
C GLU A 295 -19.41 14.51 32.04
N PRO A 296 -20.03 14.35 30.85
CA PRO A 296 -19.76 13.20 30.02
C PRO A 296 -18.38 13.25 29.32
N ILE A 297 -17.96 12.11 28.79
CA ILE A 297 -16.84 11.99 27.85
C ILE A 297 -17.33 11.44 26.51
N LEU A 298 -16.63 11.78 25.43
CA LEU A 298 -16.77 11.13 24.13
C LEU A 298 -15.73 10.01 24.02
N LEU A 299 -16.17 8.80 23.70
CA LEU A 299 -15.31 7.65 23.49
C LEU A 299 -15.47 7.12 22.05
N LEU A 300 -14.38 7.22 21.28
CA LEU A 300 -14.26 6.78 19.90
C LEU A 300 -13.74 5.34 19.87
N VAL A 301 -14.53 4.41 19.33
CA VAL A 301 -14.23 2.97 19.26
C VAL A 301 -14.51 2.42 17.88
N ASP A 302 -13.83 1.34 17.49
CA ASP A 302 -14.22 0.61 16.28
C ASP A 302 -15.55 -0.13 16.48
N ASN A 303 -16.14 -0.61 15.39
CA ASN A 303 -17.41 -1.32 15.41
C ASN A 303 -17.23 -2.85 15.55
N HIS A 304 -16.23 -3.29 16.31
CA HIS A 304 -16.01 -4.72 16.57
C HIS A 304 -17.14 -5.29 17.45
N GLU A 305 -17.52 -6.55 17.20
CA GLU A 305 -18.65 -7.20 17.89
C GLU A 305 -18.50 -7.23 19.42
N SER A 306 -17.27 -7.29 19.94
CA SER A 306 -17.01 -7.23 21.38
C SER A 306 -17.36 -5.90 22.03
N HIS A 307 -17.36 -4.81 21.26
CA HIS A 307 -17.67 -3.46 21.75
C HIS A 307 -19.18 -3.18 21.74
N VAL A 308 -19.91 -3.91 20.89
CA VAL A 308 -21.34 -3.70 20.62
C VAL A 308 -22.17 -4.73 21.38
N ASN A 309 -22.29 -4.54 22.70
CA ASN A 309 -23.19 -5.32 23.55
C ASN A 309 -24.10 -4.39 24.37
N ILE A 310 -25.34 -4.82 24.59
CA ILE A 310 -26.35 -4.10 25.39
C ILE A 310 -25.84 -3.72 26.79
N THR A 311 -25.06 -4.58 27.44
CA THR A 311 -24.49 -4.33 28.77
C THR A 311 -23.51 -3.16 28.72
N SER A 312 -22.63 -3.13 27.73
CA SER A 312 -21.66 -2.06 27.51
C SER A 312 -22.34 -0.74 27.17
N VAL A 313 -23.33 -0.76 26.27
CA VAL A 313 -24.11 0.43 25.89
C VAL A 313 -24.87 1.01 27.07
N ARG A 314 -25.52 0.16 27.88
CA ARG A 314 -26.23 0.58 29.08
C ARG A 314 -25.26 1.20 30.10
N TYR A 315 -24.14 0.52 30.36
CA TYR A 315 -23.11 1.01 31.27
C TYR A 315 -22.59 2.39 30.83
N CYS A 316 -22.29 2.57 29.54
CA CYS A 316 -21.87 3.87 29.01
C CYS A 316 -22.91 4.96 29.27
N LYS A 317 -24.19 4.70 28.99
CA LYS A 317 -25.27 5.65 29.21
C LYS A 317 -25.41 6.04 30.69
N GLU A 318 -25.32 5.08 31.59
CA GLU A 318 -25.45 5.27 33.05
C GLU A 318 -24.27 6.03 33.66
N ASN A 319 -23.08 5.96 33.04
CA ASN A 319 -21.85 6.57 33.55
C ASN A 319 -21.36 7.79 32.74
N GLY A 320 -22.17 8.30 31.81
CA GLY A 320 -21.81 9.51 31.04
C GLY A 320 -20.75 9.29 29.96
N ILE A 321 -20.69 8.09 29.37
CA ILE A 321 -19.84 7.82 28.21
C ILE A 321 -20.70 7.90 26.95
N ILE A 322 -20.34 8.80 26.04
CA ILE A 322 -20.94 8.91 24.72
C ILE A 322 -20.09 8.11 23.75
N LEU A 323 -20.62 6.99 23.26
CA LEU A 323 -19.94 6.16 22.27
C LEU A 323 -20.16 6.70 20.86
N LEU A 324 -19.07 6.80 20.09
CA LEU A 324 -19.13 7.03 18.66
C LEU A 324 -18.26 5.99 17.94
N GLY A 325 -18.90 5.18 17.10
CA GLY A 325 -18.25 4.14 16.31
C GLY A 325 -17.61 4.69 15.04
N PHE A 326 -16.43 4.20 14.68
CA PHE A 326 -15.88 4.41 13.34
C PHE A 326 -16.66 3.62 12.28
N ALA A 327 -16.64 4.11 11.04
CA ALA A 327 -17.18 3.35 9.93
C ALA A 327 -16.42 2.01 9.76
N PRO A 328 -17.10 0.92 9.38
CA PRO A 328 -16.44 -0.37 9.20
C PRO A 328 -15.24 -0.28 8.26
N HIS A 329 -14.13 -0.89 8.67
CA HIS A 329 -12.86 -0.98 7.93
C HIS A 329 -12.16 0.35 7.60
N THR A 330 -12.52 1.48 8.25
CA THR A 330 -11.81 2.76 8.08
C THR A 330 -10.75 3.04 9.17
N THR A 331 -10.69 2.20 10.21
CA THR A 331 -9.78 2.26 11.38
C THR A 331 -8.35 2.63 10.98
N HIS A 332 -7.74 1.91 10.04
CA HIS A 332 -6.35 2.14 9.60
C HIS A 332 -6.00 3.56 9.12
N ARG A 333 -6.99 4.39 8.78
CA ARG A 333 -6.82 5.80 8.38
C ARG A 333 -7.44 6.79 9.36
N MET A 334 -8.44 6.38 10.14
CA MET A 334 -9.23 7.28 10.97
C MET A 334 -8.97 7.14 12.47
N GLN A 335 -8.57 5.96 12.95
CA GLN A 335 -8.39 5.68 14.36
C GLN A 335 -7.05 6.26 14.84
N PRO A 336 -7.04 7.22 15.80
CA PRO A 336 -5.82 7.86 16.29
C PRO A 336 -4.74 6.86 16.73
N LEU A 337 -5.11 5.85 17.52
CA LEU A 337 -4.16 4.83 17.99
C LEU A 337 -3.45 4.09 16.84
N ASP A 338 -4.19 3.71 15.80
CA ASP A 338 -3.64 3.07 14.60
C ASP A 338 -2.75 4.03 13.78
N VAL A 339 -3.19 5.28 13.59
CA VAL A 339 -2.55 6.27 12.70
C VAL A 339 -1.25 6.84 13.27
N GLY A 340 -1.17 7.00 14.59
CA GLY A 340 -0.08 7.73 15.24
C GLY A 340 0.71 6.97 16.29
N ILE A 341 0.13 5.94 16.94
CA ILE A 341 0.69 5.39 18.19
C ILE A 341 1.20 3.96 18.02
N TYR A 342 0.43 3.07 17.41
CA TYR A 342 0.76 1.65 17.36
C TYR A 342 1.95 1.31 16.46
N GLY A 343 2.19 2.10 15.41
CA GLY A 343 3.42 1.98 14.61
C GLY A 343 4.68 2.20 15.46
N PRO A 344 4.87 3.40 16.05
CA PRO A 344 5.98 3.68 16.97
C PRO A 344 6.06 2.72 18.16
N PHE A 345 4.92 2.39 18.80
CA PHE A 345 4.88 1.47 19.94
C PHE A 345 5.45 0.10 19.57
N LYS A 346 5.01 -0.51 18.47
CA LYS A 346 5.52 -1.82 18.01
C LYS A 346 7.00 -1.76 17.66
N ASN A 347 7.48 -0.65 17.11
CA ASN A 347 8.90 -0.46 16.83
C ASN A 347 9.74 -0.42 18.12
N TYR A 348 9.29 0.30 19.14
CA TYR A 348 9.97 0.30 20.44
C TYR A 348 9.89 -1.06 21.14
N CYS A 349 8.78 -1.78 21.02
CA CYS A 349 8.69 -3.17 21.50
C CYS A 349 9.71 -4.07 20.80
N ASN A 350 9.89 -3.97 19.47
CA ASN A 350 10.90 -4.75 18.75
C ASN A 350 12.31 -4.52 19.32
N VAL A 351 12.66 -3.28 19.66
CA VAL A 351 13.95 -2.94 20.27
C VAL A 351 14.07 -3.55 21.66
N THR A 352 13.12 -3.27 22.57
CA THR A 352 13.20 -3.74 23.95
C THR A 352 13.20 -5.28 24.05
N PHE A 353 12.44 -5.97 23.21
CA PHE A 353 12.40 -7.43 23.20
C PHE A 353 13.72 -8.01 22.67
N ASN A 354 14.32 -7.38 21.65
CA ASN A 354 15.63 -7.75 21.14
C ASN A 354 16.74 -7.57 22.19
N ASP A 355 16.70 -6.46 22.93
CA ASP A 355 17.67 -6.17 23.98
C ASP A 355 17.53 -7.19 25.13
N TRP A 356 16.30 -7.51 25.52
CA TRP A 356 16.06 -8.55 26.54
C TRP A 356 16.60 -9.91 26.12
N MET A 357 16.38 -10.33 24.86
CA MET A 357 16.92 -11.59 24.33
C MET A 357 18.45 -11.61 24.34
N THR A 358 19.09 -10.47 24.06
CA THR A 358 20.55 -10.33 24.07
C THR A 358 21.11 -10.38 25.50
N SER A 359 20.42 -9.77 26.46
CA SER A 359 20.80 -9.79 27.88
C SER A 359 20.45 -11.09 28.62
N ASN A 360 19.60 -11.93 28.05
CA ASN A 360 19.13 -13.18 28.67
C ASN A 360 19.39 -14.40 27.76
N PRO A 361 20.68 -14.75 27.52
CA PRO A 361 21.01 -15.86 26.63
C PRO A 361 20.41 -17.18 27.12
N GLY A 362 19.84 -17.95 26.19
CA GLY A 362 19.24 -19.26 26.47
C GLY A 362 17.84 -19.21 27.11
N LYS A 363 17.26 -18.03 27.33
CA LYS A 363 15.89 -17.87 27.83
C LYS A 363 14.93 -17.45 26.73
N THR A 364 13.66 -17.77 26.92
CA THR A 364 12.57 -17.39 26.01
C THR A 364 11.64 -16.37 26.68
N ILE A 365 11.11 -15.46 25.88
CA ILE A 365 10.09 -14.51 26.33
C ILE A 365 8.75 -15.24 26.43
N SER A 366 8.25 -15.38 27.65
CA SER A 366 6.86 -15.78 27.92
C SER A 366 5.92 -14.57 28.00
N VAL A 367 4.60 -14.80 27.90
CA VAL A 367 3.58 -13.75 28.04
C VAL A 367 3.66 -12.97 29.35
N LYS A 368 4.23 -13.56 30.41
CA LYS A 368 4.40 -12.91 31.72
C LYS A 368 5.38 -11.74 31.68
N HIS A 369 6.31 -11.74 30.72
CA HIS A 369 7.28 -10.65 30.56
C HIS A 369 6.71 -9.49 29.74
N ILE A 370 5.59 -9.68 29.03
CA ILE A 370 5.05 -8.66 28.11
C ILE A 370 4.75 -7.33 28.83
N PRO A 371 4.08 -7.31 30.00
CA PRO A 371 3.80 -6.04 30.68
C PRO A 371 5.07 -5.28 31.05
N GLN A 372 6.08 -5.97 31.58
CA GLN A 372 7.38 -5.38 31.88
C GLN A 372 8.06 -4.85 30.61
N LEU A 373 8.16 -5.66 29.56
CA LEU A 373 8.86 -5.30 28.33
C LEU A 373 8.16 -4.20 27.52
N THR A 374 6.86 -4.01 27.73
CA THR A 374 6.08 -2.95 27.07
C THR A 374 6.05 -1.63 27.84
N LYS A 375 6.51 -1.59 29.09
CA LYS A 375 6.55 -0.36 29.91
C LYS A 375 7.33 0.78 29.25
N MET A 376 8.59 0.53 28.87
CA MET A 376 9.41 1.56 28.22
C MET A 376 8.90 1.92 26.80
N PRO A 377 8.50 0.94 25.95
CA PRO A 377 7.81 1.25 24.69
C PRO A 377 6.57 2.12 24.83
N TYR A 378 5.73 1.86 25.85
CA TYR A 378 4.53 2.65 26.14
C TYR A 378 4.91 4.10 26.42
N LEU A 379 5.84 4.34 27.36
CA LEU A 379 6.28 5.70 27.72
C LEU A 379 6.91 6.46 26.54
N LYS A 380 7.57 5.77 25.61
CA LYS A 380 8.19 6.38 24.42
C LYS A 380 7.20 6.63 23.27
N ALA A 381 6.15 5.81 23.15
CA ALA A 381 5.17 5.94 22.08
C ALA A 381 4.00 6.87 22.45
N PHE A 382 3.48 6.75 23.67
CA PHE A 382 2.32 7.49 24.19
C PHE A 382 2.74 8.86 24.74
N THR A 383 3.51 9.61 23.97
CA THR A 383 3.87 10.99 24.32
C THR A 383 2.77 11.96 23.91
N ALA A 384 2.63 13.08 24.61
CA ALA A 384 1.62 14.08 24.30
C ALA A 384 1.67 14.56 22.85
N SER A 385 2.88 14.76 22.30
CA SER A 385 3.05 15.16 20.90
C SER A 385 2.54 14.10 19.92
N ASN A 386 2.88 12.83 20.13
CA ASN A 386 2.39 11.75 19.27
C ASN A 386 0.87 11.61 19.35
N ILE A 387 0.32 11.71 20.56
CA ILE A 387 -1.13 11.60 20.80
C ILE A 387 -1.86 12.74 20.11
N ILE A 388 -1.49 14.01 20.34
CA ILE A 388 -2.12 15.16 19.69
C ILE A 388 -2.06 15.04 18.17
N ASN A 389 -0.89 14.73 17.61
CA ASN A 389 -0.72 14.53 16.16
C ASN A 389 -1.60 13.38 15.63
N SER A 390 -1.84 12.34 16.44
CA SER A 390 -2.67 11.21 16.06
C SER A 390 -4.16 11.55 15.93
N PHE A 391 -4.66 12.55 16.67
CA PHE A 391 -6.02 13.08 16.50
C PHE A 391 -6.11 14.12 15.38
N GLN A 392 -5.03 14.89 15.16
CA GLN A 392 -4.97 15.92 14.11
C GLN A 392 -4.96 15.32 12.70
N LYS A 393 -4.15 14.27 12.47
CA LYS A 393 -4.02 13.61 11.16
C LYS A 393 -5.37 13.19 10.53
N PRO A 394 -6.26 12.47 11.24
CA PRO A 394 -7.57 12.11 10.69
C PRO A 394 -8.60 13.24 10.81
N GLY A 395 -8.23 14.44 11.26
CA GLY A 395 -9.15 15.58 11.40
C GLY A 395 -10.19 15.45 12.52
N ILE A 396 -9.93 14.60 13.51
CA ILE A 396 -10.85 14.42 14.65
C ILE A 396 -10.74 15.59 15.60
N TYR A 397 -9.50 15.98 15.95
CA TYR A 397 -9.24 17.12 16.82
C TYR A 397 -7.91 17.82 16.48
N PRO A 398 -7.91 19.13 16.16
CA PRO A 398 -9.10 19.96 15.89
C PRO A 398 -9.97 19.38 14.78
N PHE A 399 -11.28 19.61 14.87
CA PHE A 399 -12.23 19.08 13.90
C PHE A 399 -11.93 19.64 12.51
N ASN A 400 -11.60 18.77 11.56
CA ASN A 400 -11.32 19.10 10.17
C ASN A 400 -11.89 18.03 9.23
N ARG A 401 -13.03 18.34 8.62
CA ARG A 401 -13.67 17.45 7.62
C ARG A 401 -12.84 17.30 6.34
N LEU A 402 -11.94 18.23 6.06
CA LEU A 402 -11.07 18.24 4.87
C LEU A 402 -9.73 17.53 5.11
N ALA A 403 -9.61 16.72 6.16
CA ALA A 403 -8.39 15.98 6.46
C ALA A 403 -8.05 14.92 5.40
N PHE A 404 -9.03 14.45 4.64
CA PHE A 404 -8.85 13.51 3.54
C PHE A 404 -9.18 14.18 2.21
N THR A 405 -8.34 13.97 1.20
CA THR A 405 -8.54 14.51 -0.15
C THR A 405 -9.20 13.47 -1.06
N ASP A 406 -9.64 13.88 -2.26
CA ASP A 406 -10.18 12.93 -3.25
C ASP A 406 -9.15 11.86 -3.67
N GLU A 407 -7.84 12.14 -3.50
CA GLU A 407 -6.75 11.18 -3.71
C GLU A 407 -6.75 10.07 -2.65
N ASP A 408 -7.13 10.35 -1.39
CA ASP A 408 -7.18 9.32 -0.35
C ASP A 408 -8.29 8.29 -0.60
N PHE A 409 -9.32 8.65 -1.37
CA PHE A 409 -10.44 7.78 -1.73
C PHE A 409 -10.20 7.02 -3.04
N THR A 410 -9.09 7.25 -3.76
CA THR A 410 -8.84 6.57 -5.04
C THR A 410 -8.84 5.05 -4.96
N PRO A 411 -8.41 4.39 -3.86
CA PRO A 411 -8.53 2.94 -3.73
C PRO A 411 -9.98 2.42 -3.77
N SER A 412 -10.97 3.20 -3.34
CA SER A 412 -12.38 2.77 -3.35
C SER A 412 -13.02 2.91 -4.73
N TYR A 413 -12.46 3.73 -5.63
CA TYR A 413 -13.00 4.02 -6.97
C TYR A 413 -13.32 2.76 -7.80
N VAL A 414 -12.51 1.71 -7.67
CA VAL A 414 -12.70 0.43 -8.39
C VAL A 414 -13.94 -0.34 -7.87
N THR A 415 -14.45 0.04 -6.70
CA THR A 415 -15.46 -0.69 -5.93
C THR A 415 -16.59 0.17 -5.40
N ASP A 416 -16.64 1.45 -5.75
CA ASP A 416 -17.71 2.36 -5.38
C ASP A 416 -19.04 1.80 -5.90
N GLN A 417 -19.85 1.27 -4.98
CA GLN A 417 -21.25 0.98 -5.22
C GLN A 417 -22.05 2.10 -4.56
N PRO A 418 -22.87 2.87 -5.32
CA PRO A 418 -23.89 3.69 -4.69
C PRO A 418 -24.81 2.79 -3.87
N LEU A 419 -25.26 3.28 -2.71
CA LEU A 419 -26.31 2.62 -1.94
C LEU A 419 -27.51 2.43 -2.87
N ILE A 420 -28.02 1.20 -2.95
CA ILE A 420 -29.32 0.93 -3.58
C ILE A 420 -30.35 1.73 -2.78
N THR A 421 -30.83 2.83 -3.34
CA THR A 421 -31.98 3.56 -2.82
C THR A 421 -33.17 2.60 -2.80
N GLU A 422 -33.99 2.65 -1.75
CA GLU A 422 -35.18 1.80 -1.54
C GLU A 422 -36.16 1.81 -2.74
N GLU A 423 -36.03 2.74 -3.69
CA GLU A 423 -36.77 2.78 -4.95
C GLU A 423 -36.44 1.62 -5.91
N CYS A 424 -35.23 1.03 -5.86
CA CYS A 424 -34.87 -0.10 -6.74
C CYS A 424 -35.36 -1.48 -6.24
N LYS A 425 -35.92 -1.58 -5.02
CA LYS A 425 -36.51 -2.84 -4.53
C LYS A 425 -37.90 -3.10 -5.09
N GLN A 426 -38.65 -2.06 -5.46
CA GLN A 426 -40.02 -2.24 -5.98
C GLN A 426 -40.05 -2.81 -7.40
N ASN A 427 -39.06 -2.53 -8.24
CA ASN A 427 -39.04 -3.02 -9.62
C ASN A 427 -38.55 -4.47 -9.79
N ARG A 428 -37.86 -5.05 -8.80
CA ARG A 428 -37.50 -6.49 -8.83
C ARG A 428 -38.58 -7.42 -8.24
N GLY A 429 -39.57 -6.86 -7.56
CA GLY A 429 -40.70 -7.62 -7.01
C GLY A 429 -41.74 -8.01 -8.07
N ASN A 430 -41.81 -7.28 -9.18
CA ASN A 430 -42.88 -7.47 -10.17
C ASN A 430 -42.55 -8.49 -11.26
N GLU A 431 -41.28 -8.72 -11.60
CA GLU A 431 -40.91 -9.73 -12.61
C GLU A 431 -40.96 -11.17 -12.08
N ASN A 432 -40.83 -11.39 -10.77
CA ASN A 432 -40.89 -12.74 -10.18
C ASN A 432 -42.33 -13.25 -9.97
N ASN A 433 -43.34 -12.38 -9.97
CA ASN A 433 -44.74 -12.77 -9.76
C ASN A 433 -45.42 -13.30 -11.04
N GLU A 434 -44.90 -13.00 -12.22
CA GLU A 434 -45.45 -13.55 -13.48
C GLU A 434 -44.96 -14.98 -13.74
N ILE A 435 -43.77 -15.36 -13.27
CA ILE A 435 -43.22 -16.72 -13.46
C ILE A 435 -43.86 -17.72 -12.47
N GLN A 436 -44.29 -17.26 -11.29
CA GLN A 436 -44.82 -18.13 -10.24
C GLN A 436 -46.30 -18.49 -10.41
N SER A 437 -47.05 -17.77 -11.26
CA SER A 437 -48.47 -18.07 -11.55
C SER A 437 -48.66 -19.18 -12.60
N GLN A 438 -47.61 -19.54 -13.36
CA GLN A 438 -47.68 -20.61 -14.35
C GLN A 438 -47.29 -22.00 -13.80
N ILE A 439 -46.76 -22.10 -12.58
CA ILE A 439 -46.26 -23.35 -12.00
C ILE A 439 -47.30 -24.00 -11.06
N ILE A 440 -48.30 -23.26 -10.57
CA ILE A 440 -49.27 -23.73 -9.55
C ILE A 440 -50.46 -24.51 -10.15
N SER A 441 -50.57 -24.64 -11.47
CA SER A 441 -51.71 -25.33 -12.11
C SER A 441 -51.57 -26.85 -12.23
N ASN A 442 -50.44 -27.45 -11.87
CA ASN A 442 -50.24 -28.90 -11.99
C ASN A 442 -49.71 -29.50 -10.69
N GLU A 443 -50.60 -29.88 -9.77
CA GLU A 443 -50.47 -31.13 -8.98
C GLU A 443 -51.68 -31.30 -8.04
N THR A 444 -52.46 -32.37 -8.26
CA THR A 444 -53.49 -32.86 -7.33
C THR A 444 -53.14 -34.27 -6.85
N THR A 445 -53.19 -34.42 -5.53
CA THR A 445 -53.42 -35.62 -4.69
C THR A 445 -52.31 -36.64 -4.40
N PRO A 446 -52.18 -37.12 -3.13
CA PRO A 446 -51.15 -38.05 -2.66
C PRO A 446 -51.68 -39.46 -2.31
N GLU A 447 -50.83 -40.49 -2.41
CA GLU A 447 -50.98 -41.72 -1.63
C GLU A 447 -49.62 -42.41 -1.34
N LYS A 448 -49.46 -42.86 -0.08
CA LYS A 448 -48.39 -43.74 0.47
C LYS A 448 -48.63 -45.21 0.01
N PRO A 449 -47.69 -46.21 0.09
CA PRO A 449 -46.75 -46.47 1.20
C PRO A 449 -45.40 -47.23 0.91
N GLN A 450 -44.55 -47.27 1.95
CA GLN A 450 -43.59 -48.31 2.44
C GLN A 450 -42.72 -49.23 1.52
N HIS A 451 -41.43 -49.27 1.91
CA HIS A 451 -40.42 -50.35 1.99
C HIS A 451 -39.95 -51.21 0.77
N ALA A 452 -38.61 -51.28 0.69
CA ALA A 452 -37.71 -52.38 0.31
C ALA A 452 -37.11 -52.49 -1.12
N ASP A 453 -35.78 -52.61 -1.09
CA ASP A 453 -34.83 -53.33 -1.96
C ASP A 453 -34.48 -52.91 -3.40
N THR A 454 -33.23 -52.42 -3.48
CA THR A 454 -32.12 -52.69 -4.41
C THR A 454 -32.35 -52.87 -5.92
N SER A 455 -31.58 -52.04 -6.64
CA SER A 455 -30.89 -52.30 -7.92
C SER A 455 -31.34 -51.48 -9.14
N SER A 456 -31.05 -50.17 -9.14
CA SER A 456 -30.85 -49.41 -10.40
C SER A 456 -30.06 -48.09 -10.22
N ALA A 457 -29.33 -47.94 -9.11
CA ALA A 457 -28.73 -46.67 -8.72
C ALA A 457 -27.42 -46.27 -9.44
N SER A 458 -26.88 -47.06 -10.39
CA SER A 458 -25.57 -46.72 -11.00
C SER A 458 -25.65 -45.94 -12.32
N LYS A 459 -26.83 -45.70 -12.90
CA LYS A 459 -26.98 -44.88 -14.13
C LYS A 459 -27.49 -43.46 -13.88
N LYS A 460 -28.26 -43.21 -12.81
CA LYS A 460 -28.69 -41.84 -12.42
C LYS A 460 -27.63 -41.06 -11.63
N ALA A 461 -26.77 -41.74 -10.87
CA ALA A 461 -25.70 -41.08 -10.11
C ALA A 461 -24.60 -40.49 -11.02
N ASN A 462 -24.32 -41.11 -12.17
CA ASN A 462 -23.31 -40.60 -13.11
C ASN A 462 -23.79 -39.40 -13.94
N ALA A 463 -25.10 -39.29 -14.23
CA ALA A 463 -25.66 -38.13 -14.91
C ALA A 463 -25.72 -36.89 -14.00
N ILE A 464 -26.02 -37.09 -12.72
CA ILE A 464 -26.05 -36.01 -11.71
C ILE A 464 -24.62 -35.53 -11.38
N ASN A 465 -23.63 -36.44 -11.35
CA ASN A 465 -22.23 -36.03 -11.15
C ASN A 465 -21.62 -35.33 -12.38
N GLN A 466 -22.03 -35.68 -13.61
CA GLN A 466 -21.62 -34.96 -14.82
C GLN A 466 -22.30 -33.58 -14.94
N MET A 467 -23.57 -33.44 -14.52
CA MET A 467 -24.23 -32.13 -14.43
C MET A 467 -23.62 -31.25 -13.34
N ASN A 468 -23.26 -31.80 -12.17
CA ASN A 468 -22.63 -31.04 -11.09
C ASN A 468 -21.16 -30.68 -11.39
N GLN A 469 -20.42 -31.49 -12.17
CA GLN A 469 -19.09 -31.12 -12.67
C GLN A 469 -19.18 -30.02 -13.73
N ASN A 470 -20.13 -30.10 -14.67
CA ASN A 470 -20.36 -29.04 -15.65
C ASN A 470 -20.89 -27.74 -15.02
N GLU A 471 -21.65 -27.80 -13.93
CA GLU A 471 -22.08 -26.61 -13.17
C GLU A 471 -20.94 -25.99 -12.34
N ASN A 472 -20.04 -26.80 -11.77
CA ASN A 472 -18.85 -26.29 -11.08
C ASN A 472 -17.82 -25.74 -12.06
N ASP A 473 -17.59 -26.38 -13.20
CA ASP A 473 -16.75 -25.84 -14.26
C ASP A 473 -17.36 -24.57 -14.85
N ASN A 474 -18.69 -24.49 -15.05
CA ASN A 474 -19.34 -23.23 -15.45
C ASN A 474 -19.26 -22.15 -14.37
N ARG A 475 -19.38 -22.47 -13.07
CA ARG A 475 -19.22 -21.48 -11.98
C ARG A 475 -17.78 -20.98 -11.86
N GLN A 476 -16.80 -21.86 -12.03
CA GLN A 476 -15.38 -21.51 -11.98
C GLN A 476 -14.95 -20.75 -13.24
N THR A 477 -15.55 -21.06 -14.40
CA THR A 477 -15.39 -20.31 -15.65
C THR A 477 -16.09 -18.95 -15.57
N VAL A 478 -17.27 -18.84 -14.97
CA VAL A 478 -17.98 -17.57 -14.72
C VAL A 478 -17.26 -16.73 -13.66
N GLU A 479 -16.67 -17.31 -12.61
CA GLU A 479 -15.81 -16.58 -11.66
C GLU A 479 -14.50 -16.11 -12.29
N THR A 480 -13.90 -16.92 -13.17
CA THR A 480 -12.69 -16.55 -13.92
C THR A 480 -13.00 -15.47 -14.97
N ILE A 481 -14.16 -15.55 -15.65
CA ILE A 481 -14.67 -14.52 -16.57
C ILE A 481 -15.09 -13.26 -15.80
N ASN A 482 -15.60 -13.36 -14.57
CA ASN A 482 -15.89 -12.21 -13.72
C ASN A 482 -14.62 -11.59 -13.11
N GLN A 483 -13.59 -12.38 -12.80
CA GLN A 483 -12.28 -11.87 -12.38
C GLN A 483 -11.51 -11.23 -13.54
N LEU A 484 -11.53 -11.85 -14.72
CA LEU A 484 -11.03 -11.25 -15.96
C LEU A 484 -11.85 -10.02 -16.31
N GLY A 485 -13.18 -10.06 -16.18
CA GLY A 485 -14.08 -8.92 -16.39
C GLY A 485 -13.84 -7.75 -15.43
N ARG A 486 -13.41 -8.02 -14.19
CA ARG A 486 -12.94 -6.99 -13.24
C ARG A 486 -11.56 -6.44 -13.62
N TYR A 487 -10.67 -7.27 -14.13
CA TYR A 487 -9.36 -6.87 -14.67
C TYR A 487 -9.51 -6.04 -15.96
N TYR A 488 -10.50 -6.36 -16.81
CA TYR A 488 -10.83 -5.65 -18.05
C TYR A 488 -11.71 -4.41 -17.83
N LYS A 489 -12.50 -4.32 -16.75
CA LYS A 489 -13.21 -3.08 -16.37
C LYS A 489 -12.26 -1.93 -16.00
N CYS A 490 -11.13 -2.21 -15.35
CA CYS A 490 -10.04 -1.24 -15.20
C CYS A 490 -9.38 -0.85 -16.53
N ARG A 491 -9.56 -1.67 -17.58
CA ARG A 491 -8.89 -1.53 -18.87
C ARG A 491 -9.72 -0.81 -19.94
N HIS A 492 -11.05 -0.81 -19.80
CA HIS A 492 -12.00 -0.18 -20.75
C HIS A 492 -12.68 1.08 -20.23
N ALA A 493 -12.53 1.46 -18.95
CA ALA A 493 -13.14 2.69 -18.43
C ALA A 493 -12.35 3.96 -18.75
N ILE A 494 -11.14 3.86 -19.33
CA ILE A 494 -10.22 4.99 -19.57
C ILE A 494 -9.33 4.73 -20.80
N MET A 495 -9.94 4.41 -21.94
CA MET A 495 -9.37 4.76 -23.25
C MET A 495 -10.27 5.82 -23.88
#